data_AF-A0A2E0BQN3-F1
#
_entry.id   AF-A0A2E0BQN3-F1
#
_cell.length_a   1.000
_cell.length_b   1.000
_cell.length_c   1.000
_cell.angle_alpha   90.00
_cell.angle_beta   90.00
_cell.angle_gamma   90.00
#
_symmetry.space_group_name_H-M   'P 1'
#
loop_
_entity.id
_entity.type
_entity.pdbx_description
1 polymer ?
#
loop_
_entity_poly.entity_id
_entity_poly.type
_entity_poly.pdbx_seq_one_letter_code
_entity_poly.pdbx_strand_id
1 'polypeptide(L)'
;MSIRRRRECKLLPHVMKPVYGLDPNVGQFYPWNIRLFDIDKAWKHSQGEGVTVAVLDTGCDLEHEDLKENLISGYNFVENNQTPQDVNGHGTHVAGTIAASNNNKGMVGIAPKAKIMPVKCLGDNGSGSTLYIAKAVRYAADNNADIISMSLGTSQMSNIIEQAMNYAVQKGCLIFSAAGNDGNSVDIQYPANSNKTIAIGAIDKNLNVSNFSCCGEALDFLAPGEDIISCTPNNTYSRTSGTSMATPFASACAALFLSLRKRGFSKEEIIHEFSENAMPLEDPRYKGQENYEANGIICPKY
;
A
#
# COMPACT_ATOMS: atom_id res chain seq x y z
N MET A 1 15.33 36.77 -7.52
CA MET A 1 14.55 36.01 -6.51
C MET A 1 14.37 34.59 -7.02
N SER A 2 15.13 33.63 -6.47
CA SER A 2 14.99 32.22 -6.83
C SER A 2 13.70 31.69 -6.23
N ILE A 3 12.74 31.30 -7.10
CA ILE A 3 11.57 30.55 -6.69
C ILE A 3 12.11 29.21 -6.18
N ARG A 4 12.23 29.05 -4.85
CA ARG A 4 12.45 27.74 -4.24
C ARG A 4 11.31 26.85 -4.71
N ARG A 5 11.55 26.01 -5.73
CA ARG A 5 10.60 24.96 -6.13
C ARG A 5 10.26 24.19 -4.85
N ARG A 6 8.99 24.21 -4.45
CA ARG A 6 8.54 23.37 -3.34
C ARG A 6 8.88 21.94 -3.73
N ARG A 7 9.54 21.19 -2.84
CA ARG A 7 9.83 19.78 -3.10
C ARG A 7 8.50 19.04 -3.22
N GLU A 8 8.36 18.28 -4.29
CA GLU A 8 7.16 17.53 -4.63
C GLU A 8 7.38 16.03 -4.35
N CYS A 9 6.29 15.38 -3.99
CA CYS A 9 6.15 13.94 -3.91
C CYS A 9 5.02 13.55 -4.88
N LYS A 10 5.16 12.42 -5.55
CA LYS A 10 4.25 12.02 -6.63
C LYS A 10 3.90 10.55 -6.52
N LEU A 11 2.80 10.16 -7.14
CA LEU A 11 2.59 8.76 -7.48
C LEU A 11 3.77 8.26 -8.31
N LEU A 12 4.16 7.02 -8.05
CA LEU A 12 5.16 6.34 -8.86
C LEU A 12 4.58 6.05 -10.26
N PRO A 13 5.41 6.01 -11.31
CA PRO A 13 4.95 5.66 -12.65
C PRO A 13 4.14 4.36 -12.64
N HIS A 14 2.91 4.38 -13.14
CA HIS A 14 2.03 3.21 -13.16
C HIS A 14 1.16 3.23 -14.42
N VAL A 15 0.60 2.08 -14.76
CA VAL A 15 -0.31 1.92 -15.89
C VAL A 15 -1.63 1.37 -15.37
N MET A 16 -2.69 2.16 -15.48
CA MET A 16 -4.05 1.76 -15.13
C MET A 16 -4.84 1.40 -16.39
N LYS A 17 -5.43 0.22 -16.43
CA LYS A 17 -6.25 -0.28 -17.53
C LYS A 17 -7.63 -0.68 -16.99
N PRO A 18 -8.74 -0.18 -17.57
CA PRO A 18 -10.07 -0.55 -17.10
C PRO A 18 -10.28 -2.06 -17.24
N VAL A 19 -10.98 -2.65 -16.28
CA VAL A 19 -11.44 -4.04 -16.34
C VAL A 19 -12.90 -4.04 -16.76
N TYR A 20 -13.15 -4.48 -18.00
CA TYR A 20 -14.50 -4.67 -18.48
C TYR A 20 -15.01 -6.05 -18.06
N GLY A 21 -16.25 -6.12 -17.56
CA GLY A 21 -16.93 -7.38 -17.25
C GLY A 21 -16.76 -7.90 -15.83
N LEU A 22 -16.12 -7.15 -14.92
CA LEU A 22 -16.29 -7.38 -13.48
C LEU A 22 -17.62 -6.73 -13.09
N ASP A 23 -18.69 -7.52 -13.16
CA ASP A 23 -20.03 -7.11 -12.75
C ASP A 23 -20.21 -7.43 -11.26
N PRO A 24 -20.38 -6.42 -10.39
CA PRO A 24 -20.55 -6.65 -8.96
C PRO A 24 -21.81 -7.46 -8.61
N ASN A 25 -22.71 -7.70 -9.56
CA ASN A 25 -23.90 -8.53 -9.39
C ASN A 25 -23.68 -10.01 -9.75
N VAL A 26 -22.53 -10.39 -10.31
CA VAL A 26 -22.21 -11.77 -10.76
C VAL A 26 -21.44 -12.57 -9.69
N GLY A 27 -21.35 -12.03 -8.47
CA GLY A 27 -20.64 -12.61 -7.34
C GLY A 27 -19.29 -11.95 -7.10
N GLN A 28 -18.59 -12.39 -6.05
CA GLN A 28 -17.34 -11.76 -5.65
C GLN A 28 -16.15 -12.30 -6.46
N PHE A 29 -15.35 -11.38 -6.99
CA PHE A 29 -14.11 -11.64 -7.68
C PHE A 29 -12.94 -11.71 -6.69
N TYR A 30 -12.13 -12.75 -6.83
CA TYR A 30 -10.90 -12.95 -6.07
C TYR A 30 -9.71 -12.67 -6.99
N PRO A 31 -8.99 -11.55 -6.82
CA PRO A 31 -7.74 -11.26 -7.52
C PRO A 31 -6.71 -12.39 -7.43
N TRP A 32 -5.80 -12.47 -8.40
CA TRP A 32 -4.81 -13.55 -8.45
C TRP A 32 -3.89 -13.57 -7.23
N ASN A 33 -3.56 -12.40 -6.69
CA ASN A 33 -2.74 -12.23 -5.51
C ASN A 33 -3.42 -12.75 -4.23
N ILE A 34 -4.75 -12.85 -4.20
CA ILE A 34 -5.48 -13.56 -3.13
C ILE A 34 -5.35 -15.07 -3.31
N ARG A 35 -5.59 -15.57 -4.53
CA ARG A 35 -5.61 -17.01 -4.80
C ARG A 35 -4.23 -17.65 -4.72
N LEU A 36 -3.20 -16.97 -5.24
CA LEU A 36 -1.83 -17.52 -5.30
C LEU A 36 -1.21 -17.63 -3.91
N PHE A 37 -1.56 -16.70 -3.01
CA PHE A 37 -1.05 -16.65 -1.65
C PHE A 37 -2.02 -17.24 -0.62
N ASP A 38 -3.07 -17.94 -1.06
CA ASP A 38 -4.06 -18.61 -0.19
C ASP A 38 -4.63 -17.69 0.91
N ILE A 39 -4.84 -16.40 0.59
CA ILE A 39 -5.28 -15.39 1.57
C ILE A 39 -6.65 -15.74 2.17
N ASP A 40 -7.50 -16.40 1.39
CA ASP A 40 -8.79 -16.90 1.83
C ASP A 40 -8.69 -17.94 2.97
N LYS A 41 -7.57 -18.67 3.06
CA LYS A 41 -7.31 -19.57 4.19
C LYS A 41 -6.98 -18.77 5.46
N ALA A 42 -6.22 -17.69 5.34
CA ALA A 42 -5.88 -16.81 6.47
C ALA A 42 -7.13 -16.17 7.10
N TRP A 43 -8.19 -15.94 6.31
CA TRP A 43 -9.48 -15.40 6.80
C TRP A 43 -10.23 -16.26 7.80
N LYS A 44 -9.84 -17.52 7.97
CA LYS A 44 -10.34 -18.37 9.07
C LYS A 44 -9.81 -17.94 10.43
N HIS A 45 -8.66 -17.27 10.45
CA HIS A 45 -7.98 -16.79 11.65
C HIS A 45 -8.20 -15.29 11.86
N SER A 46 -8.06 -14.50 10.80
CA SER A 46 -8.26 -13.05 10.85
C SER A 46 -8.64 -12.49 9.49
N GLN A 47 -9.48 -11.44 9.49
CA GLN A 47 -9.79 -10.62 8.32
C GLN A 47 -9.34 -9.17 8.48
N GLY A 48 -8.51 -8.87 9.49
CA GLY A 48 -8.00 -7.53 9.79
C GLY A 48 -8.86 -6.75 10.79
N GLU A 49 -9.76 -7.41 11.52
CA GLU A 49 -10.66 -6.75 12.46
C GLU A 49 -9.92 -5.90 13.49
N GLY A 50 -10.38 -4.65 13.67
CA GLY A 50 -9.85 -3.73 14.68
C GLY A 50 -8.53 -3.05 14.30
N VAL A 51 -8.01 -3.29 13.10
CA VAL A 51 -6.82 -2.61 12.57
C VAL A 51 -7.22 -1.47 11.65
N THR A 52 -6.59 -0.32 11.83
CA THR A 52 -6.76 0.86 10.98
C THR A 52 -5.53 1.08 10.10
N VAL A 53 -5.74 1.12 8.79
CA VAL A 53 -4.72 1.44 7.79
C VAL A 53 -5.00 2.82 7.21
N ALA A 54 -4.10 3.77 7.44
CA ALA A 54 -4.13 5.06 6.79
C ALA A 54 -3.50 4.97 5.39
N VAL A 55 -4.29 5.30 4.37
CA VAL A 55 -3.87 5.32 2.97
C VAL A 55 -3.55 6.76 2.59
N LEU A 56 -2.26 7.08 2.51
CA LEU A 56 -1.76 8.41 2.15
C LEU A 56 -1.57 8.49 0.64
N ASP A 57 -2.56 9.01 -0.06
CA ASP A 57 -2.66 8.90 -1.52
C ASP A 57 -3.50 10.05 -2.14
N THR A 58 -4.17 9.81 -3.28
CA THR A 58 -5.03 10.76 -3.99
C THR A 58 -6.45 10.89 -3.44
N GLY A 59 -6.75 10.20 -2.34
CA GLY A 59 -8.08 10.10 -1.73
C GLY A 59 -8.63 8.68 -1.78
N CYS A 60 -9.92 8.53 -1.53
CA CYS A 60 -10.67 7.30 -1.83
C CYS A 60 -12.06 7.66 -2.36
N ASP A 61 -12.64 6.82 -3.22
CA ASP A 61 -14.06 6.89 -3.52
C ASP A 61 -14.87 6.47 -2.30
N LEU A 62 -15.53 7.45 -1.66
CA LEU A 62 -16.17 7.25 -0.36
C LEU A 62 -17.50 6.49 -0.44
N GLU A 63 -18.07 6.39 -1.64
CA GLU A 63 -19.35 5.72 -1.90
C GLU A 63 -19.18 4.41 -2.67
N HIS A 64 -17.94 3.94 -2.85
CA HIS A 64 -17.68 2.69 -3.56
C HIS A 64 -18.26 1.50 -2.78
N GLU A 65 -19.09 0.67 -3.42
CA GLU A 65 -19.88 -0.39 -2.78
C GLU A 65 -19.01 -1.43 -2.05
N ASP A 66 -17.83 -1.74 -2.59
CA ASP A 66 -16.88 -2.64 -1.91
C ASP A 66 -16.12 -1.98 -0.75
N LEU A 67 -16.10 -0.65 -0.64
CA LEU A 67 -15.24 0.05 0.33
C LEU A 67 -15.99 0.76 1.45
N LYS A 68 -17.17 1.32 1.18
CA LYS A 68 -17.88 2.24 2.09
C LYS A 68 -18.03 1.73 3.52
N GLU A 69 -18.25 0.43 3.71
CA GLU A 69 -18.40 -0.19 5.05
C GLU A 69 -17.08 -0.27 5.84
N ASN A 70 -15.95 -0.21 5.14
CA ASN A 70 -14.60 -0.26 5.72
C ASN A 70 -13.93 1.12 5.81
N LEU A 71 -14.56 2.17 5.29
CA LEU A 71 -14.03 3.52 5.41
C LEU A 71 -14.35 4.13 6.79
N ILE A 72 -13.37 4.83 7.33
CA ILE A 72 -13.53 5.73 8.49
C ILE A 72 -13.16 7.16 8.08
N SER A 73 -13.38 8.11 8.98
CA SER A 73 -13.09 9.53 8.73
C SER A 73 -11.64 9.75 8.30
N GLY A 74 -11.48 10.33 7.11
CA GLY A 74 -10.20 10.73 6.54
C GLY A 74 -10.01 12.25 6.50
N TYR A 75 -8.95 12.72 5.83
CA TYR A 75 -8.67 14.16 5.70
C TYR A 75 -8.03 14.51 4.35
N ASN A 76 -8.34 15.71 3.85
CA ASN A 76 -7.79 16.25 2.61
C ASN A 76 -6.80 17.39 2.90
N PHE A 77 -5.51 17.14 2.66
CA PHE A 77 -4.43 18.12 2.81
C PHE A 77 -4.18 18.96 1.56
N VAL A 78 -4.72 18.55 0.41
CA VAL A 78 -4.61 19.29 -0.86
C VAL A 78 -5.60 20.45 -0.84
N GLU A 79 -6.84 20.16 -0.44
CA GLU A 79 -7.93 21.13 -0.32
C GLU A 79 -8.56 21.04 1.08
N ASN A 80 -8.19 21.98 1.94
CA ASN A 80 -8.66 22.01 3.33
C ASN A 80 -10.19 22.06 3.42
N ASN A 81 -10.75 21.37 4.42
CA ASN A 81 -12.19 21.25 4.72
C ASN A 81 -13.05 20.53 3.68
N GLN A 82 -12.44 19.87 2.71
CA GLN A 82 -13.14 18.95 1.83
C GLN A 82 -12.95 17.51 2.28
N THR A 83 -13.85 16.63 1.84
CA THR A 83 -13.68 15.19 1.99
C THR A 83 -12.47 14.73 1.15
N PRO A 84 -11.81 13.61 1.54
CA PRO A 84 -10.70 13.05 0.78
C PRO A 84 -11.20 12.25 -0.44
N GLN A 85 -12.12 12.81 -1.23
CA GLN A 85 -12.67 12.14 -2.41
C GLN A 85 -11.58 11.97 -3.48
N ASP A 86 -11.52 10.77 -4.05
CA ASP A 86 -10.58 10.45 -5.13
C ASP A 86 -11.17 10.77 -6.51
N VAL A 87 -10.42 11.53 -7.29
CA VAL A 87 -10.69 11.83 -8.70
C VAL A 87 -9.67 11.14 -9.60
N ASN A 88 -8.47 10.86 -9.09
CA ASN A 88 -7.39 10.24 -9.84
C ASN A 88 -7.60 8.73 -10.00
N GLY A 89 -8.07 8.08 -8.93
CA GLY A 89 -8.40 6.65 -8.88
C GLY A 89 -7.33 5.77 -8.24
N HIS A 90 -6.09 6.25 -8.11
CA HIS A 90 -5.01 5.48 -7.52
C HIS A 90 -5.26 5.15 -6.04
N GLY A 91 -5.64 6.14 -5.23
CA GLY A 91 -5.91 5.92 -3.81
C GLY A 91 -7.07 4.95 -3.55
N THR A 92 -8.12 5.00 -4.38
CA THR A 92 -9.23 4.02 -4.35
C THR A 92 -8.74 2.62 -4.69
N HIS A 93 -7.82 2.48 -5.64
CA HIS A 93 -7.21 1.20 -6.03
C HIS A 93 -6.36 0.60 -4.91
N VAL A 94 -5.55 1.43 -4.25
CA VAL A 94 -4.77 1.06 -3.07
C VAL A 94 -5.68 0.64 -1.92
N ALA A 95 -6.72 1.42 -1.61
CA ALA A 95 -7.70 1.12 -0.57
C ALA A 95 -8.44 -0.21 -0.82
N GLY A 96 -8.89 -0.44 -2.07
CA GLY A 96 -9.56 -1.68 -2.49
C GLY A 96 -8.68 -2.91 -2.33
N THR A 97 -7.39 -2.79 -2.64
CA THR A 97 -6.42 -3.89 -2.49
C THR A 97 -6.29 -4.28 -1.02
N ILE A 98 -6.31 -3.30 -0.11
CA ILE A 98 -6.22 -3.54 1.33
C ILE A 98 -7.52 -4.14 1.87
N ALA A 99 -8.65 -3.46 1.69
CA ALA A 99 -9.86 -3.73 2.46
C ALA A 99 -11.17 -3.61 1.67
N ALA A 100 -11.18 -3.92 0.37
CA ALA A 100 -12.46 -4.20 -0.29
C ALA A 100 -13.19 -5.33 0.48
N SER A 101 -14.47 -5.10 0.76
CA SER A 101 -15.29 -5.88 1.68
C SER A 101 -15.57 -7.25 1.12
N ASN A 102 -15.51 -8.28 1.96
CA ASN A 102 -15.98 -9.61 1.61
C ASN A 102 -17.52 -9.67 1.75
N ASN A 103 -18.24 -9.26 0.71
CA ASN A 103 -19.66 -8.93 0.71
C ASN A 103 -20.47 -9.65 -0.39
N ASN A 104 -19.88 -10.65 -1.06
CA ASN A 104 -20.45 -11.39 -2.21
C ASN A 104 -20.69 -10.54 -3.47
N LYS A 105 -20.09 -9.36 -3.58
CA LYS A 105 -20.16 -8.47 -4.74
C LYS A 105 -18.76 -8.05 -5.16
N GLY A 106 -18.64 -7.47 -6.34
CA GLY A 106 -17.43 -6.77 -6.76
C GLY A 106 -16.17 -7.58 -6.58
N MET A 107 -15.17 -7.04 -5.90
CA MET A 107 -13.95 -7.76 -5.50
C MET A 107 -13.74 -7.75 -3.98
N VAL A 108 -12.85 -8.62 -3.50
CA VAL A 108 -12.45 -8.68 -2.09
C VAL A 108 -10.98 -8.30 -1.92
N GLY A 109 -10.70 -7.51 -0.88
CA GLY A 109 -9.35 -7.08 -0.49
C GLY A 109 -8.65 -8.12 0.39
N ILE A 110 -7.37 -7.89 0.68
CA ILE A 110 -6.54 -8.83 1.45
C ILE A 110 -6.98 -8.91 2.93
N ALA A 111 -7.32 -7.77 3.54
CA ALA A 111 -7.80 -7.64 4.92
C ALA A 111 -9.22 -7.03 4.92
N PRO A 112 -10.25 -7.82 4.54
CA PRO A 112 -11.58 -7.30 4.18
C PRO A 112 -12.40 -6.76 5.36
N LYS A 113 -11.87 -6.76 6.59
CA LYS A 113 -12.46 -6.12 7.77
C LYS A 113 -11.53 -5.12 8.48
N ALA A 114 -10.37 -4.84 7.89
CA ALA A 114 -9.57 -3.69 8.31
C ALA A 114 -10.32 -2.39 7.99
N LYS A 115 -10.05 -1.32 8.75
CA LYS A 115 -10.57 0.01 8.48
C LYS A 115 -9.58 0.82 7.68
N ILE A 116 -10.08 1.57 6.69
CA ILE A 116 -9.28 2.46 5.85
C ILE A 116 -9.54 3.89 6.28
N MET A 117 -8.45 4.59 6.61
CA MET A 117 -8.44 6.04 6.81
C MET A 117 -7.88 6.70 5.54
N PRO A 118 -8.73 7.24 4.65
CA PRO A 118 -8.26 7.87 3.42
C PRO A 118 -7.65 9.25 3.72
N VAL A 119 -6.36 9.43 3.44
CA VAL A 119 -5.65 10.70 3.68
C VAL A 119 -5.18 11.26 2.34
N LYS A 120 -5.95 12.18 1.77
CA LYS A 120 -5.64 12.79 0.48
C LYS A 120 -4.50 13.81 0.65
N CYS A 121 -3.30 13.42 0.24
CA CYS A 121 -2.09 14.25 0.31
C CYS A 121 -1.45 14.48 -1.07
N LEU A 122 -1.97 13.80 -2.10
CA LEU A 122 -1.71 14.02 -3.51
C LEU A 122 -2.97 14.54 -4.19
N GLY A 123 -2.83 15.54 -5.06
CA GLY A 123 -3.94 16.10 -5.82
C GLY A 123 -4.37 15.18 -6.97
N ASP A 124 -5.35 15.64 -7.75
CA ASP A 124 -5.93 14.85 -8.85
C ASP A 124 -4.92 14.53 -9.97
N ASN A 125 -3.84 15.30 -10.05
CA ASN A 125 -2.69 15.04 -10.93
C ASN A 125 -1.66 14.05 -10.35
N GLY A 126 -1.97 13.40 -9.22
CA GLY A 126 -1.08 12.46 -8.55
C GLY A 126 0.15 13.09 -7.89
N SER A 127 0.15 14.40 -7.62
CA SER A 127 1.28 15.12 -7.03
C SER A 127 0.90 15.92 -5.79
N GLY A 128 1.81 16.05 -4.84
CA GLY A 128 1.63 16.80 -3.60
C GLY A 128 2.92 17.41 -3.08
N SER A 129 2.81 18.40 -2.19
CA SER A 129 4.00 18.98 -1.56
C SER A 129 4.52 18.08 -0.45
N THR A 130 5.84 18.06 -0.19
CA THR A 130 6.39 17.30 0.95
C THR A 130 5.82 17.73 2.30
N LEU A 131 5.31 18.97 2.41
CA LEU A 131 4.61 19.45 3.61
C LEU A 131 3.26 18.76 3.79
N TYR A 132 2.52 18.49 2.71
CA TYR A 132 1.26 17.74 2.77
C TYR A 132 1.52 16.30 3.21
N ILE A 133 2.54 15.65 2.65
CA ILE A 133 2.92 14.29 3.05
C ILE A 133 3.28 14.24 4.54
N ALA A 134 4.14 15.15 5.01
CA ALA A 134 4.52 15.19 6.42
C ALA A 134 3.33 15.43 7.37
N LYS A 135 2.41 16.33 7.01
CA LYS A 135 1.18 16.55 7.79
C LYS A 135 0.26 15.33 7.77
N ALA A 136 0.16 14.66 6.63
CA ALA A 136 -0.63 13.45 6.47
C ALA A 136 -0.11 12.30 7.35
N VAL A 137 1.21 12.10 7.40
CA VAL A 137 1.84 11.10 8.27
C VAL A 137 1.54 11.38 9.75
N ARG A 138 1.67 12.65 10.18
CA ARG A 138 1.34 13.04 11.56
C ARG A 138 -0.15 12.85 11.86
N TYR A 139 -1.03 13.25 10.93
CA TYR A 139 -2.47 13.08 11.09
C TYR A 139 -2.86 11.62 11.26
N ALA A 140 -2.31 10.71 10.45
CA ALA A 140 -2.58 9.28 10.58
C ALA A 140 -2.19 8.76 11.98
N ALA A 141 -0.99 9.13 12.46
CA ALA A 141 -0.54 8.75 13.80
C ALA A 141 -1.40 9.37 14.93
N ASP A 142 -1.78 10.65 14.80
CA ASP A 142 -2.61 11.34 15.78
C ASP A 142 -4.06 10.83 15.81
N ASN A 143 -4.52 10.19 14.73
CA ASN A 143 -5.85 9.57 14.61
C ASN A 143 -5.81 8.04 14.77
N ASN A 144 -4.76 7.50 15.42
CA ASN A 144 -4.64 6.10 15.81
C ASN A 144 -4.64 5.11 14.62
N ALA A 145 -3.99 5.46 13.50
CA ALA A 145 -3.67 4.47 12.50
C ALA A 145 -2.61 3.49 13.04
N ASP A 146 -2.85 2.19 12.90
CA ASP A 146 -1.84 1.17 13.22
C ASP A 146 -0.80 1.07 12.10
N ILE A 147 -1.26 1.24 10.86
CA ILE A 147 -0.44 1.15 9.65
C ILE A 147 -0.62 2.40 8.79
N ILE A 148 0.47 2.92 8.26
CA ILE A 148 0.51 3.98 7.25
C ILE A 148 1.01 3.35 5.95
N SER A 149 0.20 3.37 4.90
CA SER A 149 0.56 2.89 3.56
C SER A 149 0.82 4.08 2.62
N MET A 150 2.02 4.13 2.04
CA MET A 150 2.46 5.19 1.13
C MET A 150 2.87 4.62 -0.24
N SER A 151 2.00 4.80 -1.22
CA SER A 151 2.25 4.39 -2.61
C SER A 151 2.69 5.58 -3.47
N LEU A 152 3.73 6.28 -3.00
CA LEU A 152 4.25 7.54 -3.52
C LEU A 152 5.77 7.61 -3.33
N GLY A 153 6.41 8.52 -4.06
CA GLY A 153 7.86 8.67 -4.01
C GLY A 153 8.37 10.04 -4.43
N THR A 154 9.63 10.28 -4.12
CA THR A 154 10.43 11.41 -4.58
C THR A 154 11.91 11.03 -4.60
N SER A 155 12.69 11.64 -5.48
CA SER A 155 14.12 11.34 -5.63
C SER A 155 15.00 11.95 -4.54
N GLN A 156 14.46 12.85 -3.70
CA GLN A 156 15.23 13.55 -2.68
C GLN A 156 14.62 13.37 -1.29
N MET A 157 15.48 13.01 -0.34
CA MET A 157 15.14 12.96 1.07
C MET A 157 14.62 14.32 1.58
N SER A 158 13.64 14.25 2.49
CA SER A 158 12.94 15.41 3.03
C SER A 158 12.89 15.36 4.55
N ASN A 159 13.67 16.23 5.22
CA ASN A 159 13.74 16.29 6.69
C ASN A 159 12.37 16.38 7.37
N ILE A 160 11.40 17.07 6.75
CA ILE A 160 10.07 17.24 7.34
C ILE A 160 9.24 15.94 7.27
N ILE A 161 9.41 15.14 6.21
CA ILE A 161 8.76 13.83 6.11
C ILE A 161 9.45 12.88 7.11
N GLU A 162 10.77 12.91 7.21
CA GLU A 162 11.54 12.08 8.14
C GLU A 162 11.14 12.31 9.60
N GLN A 163 11.02 13.57 10.00
CA GLN A 163 10.55 13.94 11.34
C GLN A 163 9.11 13.48 11.60
N ALA A 164 8.25 13.51 10.57
CA ALA A 164 6.89 13.00 10.69
C ALA A 164 6.85 11.47 10.81
N MET A 165 7.66 10.74 10.03
CA MET A 165 7.77 9.28 10.11
C MET A 165 8.36 8.85 11.47
N ASN A 166 9.39 9.54 11.96
CA ASN A 166 9.91 9.33 13.31
C ASN A 166 8.83 9.48 14.37
N TYR A 167 8.00 10.52 14.26
CA TYR A 167 6.88 10.74 15.17
C TYR A 167 5.83 9.62 15.10
N ALA A 168 5.46 9.19 13.90
CA ALA A 168 4.51 8.10 13.70
C ALA A 168 5.02 6.76 14.27
N VAL A 169 6.31 6.42 14.04
CA VAL A 169 6.93 5.23 14.63
C VAL A 169 6.95 5.31 16.16
N GLN A 170 7.25 6.47 16.75
CA GLN A 170 7.19 6.68 18.21
C GLN A 170 5.77 6.52 18.79
N LYS A 171 4.73 6.74 17.96
CA LYS A 171 3.33 6.49 18.30
C LYS A 171 2.91 5.04 18.09
N GLY A 172 3.80 4.18 17.59
CA GLY A 172 3.54 2.77 17.35
C GLY A 172 2.99 2.46 15.94
N CYS A 173 3.00 3.42 15.02
CA CYS A 173 2.57 3.16 13.65
C CYS A 173 3.65 2.41 12.87
N LEU A 174 3.24 1.38 12.13
CA LEU A 174 4.05 0.77 11.08
C LEU A 174 3.91 1.59 9.80
N ILE A 175 4.98 1.75 9.03
CA ILE A 175 4.97 2.56 7.81
C ILE A 175 5.45 1.69 6.65
N PHE A 176 4.59 1.44 5.67
CA PHE A 176 4.91 0.73 4.44
C PHE A 176 5.03 1.72 3.30
N SER A 177 6.06 1.58 2.46
CA SER A 177 6.30 2.49 1.35
C SER A 177 6.73 1.75 0.09
N ALA A 178 6.22 2.20 -1.06
CA ALA A 178 6.56 1.65 -2.37
C ALA A 178 8.02 1.98 -2.75
N ALA A 179 8.76 0.98 -3.21
CA ALA A 179 10.20 1.12 -3.47
C ALA A 179 10.56 2.04 -4.65
N GLY A 180 9.67 2.16 -5.65
CA GLY A 180 9.95 2.91 -6.89
C GLY A 180 9.73 2.06 -8.14
N ASN A 181 9.49 2.71 -9.28
CA ASN A 181 9.15 2.07 -10.55
C ASN A 181 10.11 2.44 -11.71
N ASP A 182 11.36 2.78 -11.41
CA ASP A 182 12.36 3.22 -12.41
C ASP A 182 13.30 2.09 -12.89
N GLY A 183 13.09 0.86 -12.42
CA GLY A 183 13.80 -0.33 -12.85
C GLY A 183 14.83 -0.88 -11.87
N ASN A 184 15.28 -2.11 -12.13
CA ASN A 184 16.18 -2.91 -11.28
C ASN A 184 17.65 -2.46 -11.26
N SER A 185 17.94 -1.28 -11.80
CA SER A 185 19.24 -0.61 -11.75
C SER A 185 19.16 0.75 -11.08
N VAL A 186 17.99 1.10 -10.52
CA VAL A 186 17.73 2.36 -9.84
C VAL A 186 17.45 2.06 -8.37
N ASP A 187 18.14 2.81 -7.51
CA ASP A 187 18.00 2.69 -6.07
C ASP A 187 16.58 3.07 -5.60
N ILE A 188 16.23 2.62 -4.41
CA ILE A 188 14.93 2.82 -3.78
C ILE A 188 14.66 4.31 -3.56
N GLN A 189 13.46 4.76 -3.92
CA GLN A 189 13.05 6.15 -3.74
C GLN A 189 12.74 6.49 -2.28
N TYR A 190 12.80 7.79 -1.97
CA TYR A 190 12.30 8.30 -0.69
C TYR A 190 10.76 8.42 -0.74
N PRO A 191 10.00 8.06 0.30
CA PRO A 191 10.45 7.71 1.64
C PRO A 191 10.84 6.25 1.88
N ALA A 192 10.66 5.34 0.91
CA ALA A 192 10.91 3.91 1.10
C ALA A 192 12.36 3.57 1.51
N ASN A 193 13.35 4.35 1.10
CA ASN A 193 14.74 4.15 1.54
C ASN A 193 15.05 4.67 2.97
N SER A 194 14.06 5.17 3.72
CA SER A 194 14.24 5.52 5.12
C SER A 194 14.25 4.27 6.00
N ASN A 195 15.08 4.26 7.04
CA ASN A 195 15.05 3.16 8.03
C ASN A 195 13.75 3.10 8.85
N LYS A 196 12.86 4.10 8.73
CA LYS A 196 11.55 4.15 9.38
C LYS A 196 10.44 3.46 8.59
N THR A 197 10.68 3.15 7.32
CA THR A 197 9.71 2.48 6.45
C THR A 197 10.03 1.02 6.27
N ILE A 198 9.03 0.22 5.97
CA ILE A 198 9.15 -1.12 5.39
C ILE A 198 9.00 -0.94 3.88
N ALA A 199 10.10 -1.08 3.14
CA ALA A 199 10.18 -0.85 1.71
C ALA A 199 9.70 -2.07 0.92
N ILE A 200 8.76 -1.85 0.01
CA ILE A 200 8.10 -2.95 -0.73
C ILE A 200 8.36 -2.84 -2.23
N GLY A 201 8.96 -3.89 -2.79
CA GLY A 201 9.14 -4.10 -4.22
C GLY A 201 8.04 -4.97 -4.83
N ALA A 202 8.01 -5.06 -6.16
CA ALA A 202 6.91 -5.68 -6.90
C ALA A 202 7.31 -6.99 -7.58
N ILE A 203 6.38 -7.95 -7.57
CA ILE A 203 6.45 -9.18 -8.36
C ILE A 203 5.21 -9.38 -9.25
N ASP A 204 5.38 -10.21 -10.27
CA ASP A 204 4.31 -10.68 -11.15
C ASP A 204 3.62 -11.96 -10.63
N LYS A 205 2.58 -12.40 -11.34
CA LYS A 205 1.83 -13.64 -11.03
C LYS A 205 2.63 -14.94 -11.19
N ASN A 206 3.76 -14.88 -11.90
CA ASN A 206 4.70 -15.99 -12.05
C ASN A 206 5.81 -15.91 -11.01
N LEU A 207 5.69 -14.98 -10.05
CA LEU A 207 6.63 -14.73 -8.98
C LEU A 207 8.00 -14.20 -9.43
N ASN A 208 8.08 -13.62 -10.63
CA ASN A 208 9.28 -12.90 -11.07
C ASN A 208 9.25 -11.49 -10.50
N VAL A 209 10.42 -10.94 -10.15
CA VAL A 209 10.52 -9.52 -9.81
C VAL A 209 10.15 -8.69 -11.04
N SER A 210 9.24 -7.73 -10.87
CA SER A 210 8.79 -6.90 -11.97
C SER A 210 9.93 -6.01 -12.47
N ASN A 211 10.11 -5.93 -13.79
CA ASN A 211 11.21 -5.18 -14.42
C ASN A 211 11.29 -3.70 -14.02
N PHE A 212 10.16 -3.11 -13.63
CA PHE A 212 10.09 -1.72 -13.18
C PHE A 212 10.50 -1.53 -11.71
N SER A 213 10.51 -2.58 -10.89
CA SER A 213 10.73 -2.42 -9.44
C SER A 213 12.14 -1.89 -9.17
N CYS A 214 12.26 -0.79 -8.43
CA CYS A 214 13.55 -0.37 -7.89
C CYS A 214 14.12 -1.43 -6.95
N CYS A 215 15.46 -1.47 -6.81
CA CYS A 215 16.21 -2.39 -5.96
C CYS A 215 17.17 -1.61 -5.05
N GLY A 216 17.71 -2.23 -4.00
CA GLY A 216 18.71 -1.61 -3.14
C GLY A 216 18.75 -2.26 -1.75
N GLU A 217 19.77 -1.94 -0.96
CA GLU A 217 19.99 -2.51 0.39
C GLU A 217 18.84 -2.20 1.36
N ALA A 218 18.11 -1.10 1.14
CA ALA A 218 16.97 -0.72 1.98
C ALA A 218 15.68 -1.46 1.61
N LEU A 219 15.69 -2.41 0.66
CA LEU A 219 14.50 -3.16 0.26
C LEU A 219 14.20 -4.23 1.30
N ASP A 220 13.05 -4.13 1.97
CA ASP A 220 12.70 -5.11 3.01
C ASP A 220 12.05 -6.36 2.41
N PHE A 221 11.06 -6.20 1.53
CA PHE A 221 10.29 -7.32 0.98
C PHE A 221 9.79 -7.09 -0.45
N LEU A 222 9.40 -8.19 -1.10
CA LEU A 222 8.66 -8.20 -2.34
C LEU A 222 7.19 -8.60 -2.11
N ALA A 223 6.27 -8.06 -2.91
CA ALA A 223 4.86 -8.41 -2.88
C ALA A 223 4.20 -8.28 -4.27
N PRO A 224 3.02 -8.90 -4.49
CA PRO A 224 2.23 -8.76 -5.72
C PRO A 224 2.01 -7.31 -6.15
N GLY A 225 2.61 -6.91 -7.27
CA GLY A 225 2.54 -5.52 -7.75
C GLY A 225 2.25 -5.37 -9.24
N GLU A 226 2.18 -6.47 -10.00
CA GLU A 226 1.88 -6.43 -11.44
C GLU A 226 0.50 -6.99 -11.76
N ASP A 227 -0.21 -6.31 -12.66
CA ASP A 227 -1.54 -6.71 -13.13
C ASP A 227 -2.55 -6.91 -11.96
N ILE A 228 -2.48 -6.04 -10.96
CA ILE A 228 -3.35 -6.08 -9.77
C ILE A 228 -4.69 -5.42 -10.11
N ILE A 229 -5.76 -6.19 -9.99
CA ILE A 229 -7.13 -5.70 -10.17
C ILE A 229 -7.62 -5.15 -8.84
N SER A 230 -8.08 -3.89 -8.85
CA SER A 230 -8.69 -3.26 -7.67
C SER A 230 -9.82 -2.29 -8.02
N CYS A 231 -10.50 -1.78 -6.99
CA CYS A 231 -11.53 -0.75 -7.03
C CYS A 231 -11.00 0.54 -7.70
N THR A 232 -11.86 1.24 -8.43
CA THR A 232 -11.62 2.59 -8.96
C THR A 232 -12.89 3.42 -8.84
N PRO A 233 -12.81 4.76 -8.88
CA PRO A 233 -13.95 5.62 -8.64
C PRO A 233 -15.17 5.31 -9.52
N ASN A 234 -16.35 5.66 -9.01
CA ASN A 234 -17.66 5.45 -9.65
C ASN A 234 -18.06 3.97 -9.71
N ASN A 235 -17.75 3.19 -8.66
CA ASN A 235 -18.07 1.76 -8.59
C ASN A 235 -17.50 0.95 -9.79
N THR A 236 -16.25 1.24 -10.16
CA THR A 236 -15.57 0.56 -11.27
C THR A 236 -14.34 -0.20 -10.78
N TYR A 237 -13.71 -0.95 -11.68
CA TYR A 237 -12.50 -1.71 -11.37
C TYR A 237 -11.46 -1.53 -12.47
N SER A 238 -10.20 -1.48 -12.07
CA SER A 238 -9.07 -1.37 -12.99
C SER A 238 -7.91 -2.28 -12.60
N ARG A 239 -7.14 -2.66 -13.61
CA ARG A 239 -5.89 -3.38 -13.48
C ARG A 239 -4.74 -2.38 -13.49
N THR A 240 -3.87 -2.44 -12.49
CA THR A 240 -2.73 -1.53 -12.35
C THR A 240 -1.45 -2.31 -12.02
N SER A 241 -0.32 -1.79 -12.50
CA SER A 241 1.02 -2.32 -12.18
C SER A 241 1.91 -1.23 -11.58
N GLY A 242 2.64 -1.58 -10.52
CA GLY A 242 3.61 -0.73 -9.83
C GLY A 242 3.92 -1.25 -8.43
N THR A 243 5.05 -0.84 -7.85
CA THR A 243 5.32 -1.04 -6.41
C THR A 243 4.24 -0.41 -5.54
N SER A 244 3.55 0.61 -6.05
CA SER A 244 2.31 1.16 -5.48
C SER A 244 1.21 0.13 -5.20
N MET A 245 1.15 -0.97 -5.95
CA MET A 245 0.17 -2.05 -5.74
C MET A 245 0.73 -3.17 -4.85
N ALA A 246 2.06 -3.29 -4.73
CA ALA A 246 2.72 -4.22 -3.82
C ALA A 246 2.63 -3.75 -2.35
N THR A 247 2.80 -2.45 -2.11
CA THR A 247 2.69 -1.82 -0.78
C THR A 247 1.36 -2.09 -0.06
N PRO A 248 0.17 -1.92 -0.69
CA PRO A 248 -1.09 -2.26 -0.04
C PRO A 248 -1.25 -3.75 0.26
N PHE A 249 -0.71 -4.64 -0.57
CA PHE A 249 -0.71 -6.08 -0.25
C PHE A 249 0.06 -6.35 1.05
N ALA A 250 1.28 -5.81 1.16
CA ALA A 250 2.12 -5.95 2.36
C ALA A 250 1.46 -5.33 3.60
N SER A 251 0.91 -4.12 3.46
CA SER A 251 0.18 -3.41 4.52
C SER A 251 -1.01 -4.23 5.02
N ALA A 252 -1.75 -4.85 4.11
CA ALA A 252 -2.90 -5.67 4.47
C ALA A 252 -2.51 -6.99 5.13
N CYS A 253 -1.41 -7.63 4.70
CA CYS A 253 -0.87 -8.80 5.41
C CYS A 253 -0.49 -8.44 6.85
N ALA A 254 0.08 -7.25 7.08
CA ALA A 254 0.36 -6.77 8.43
C ALA A 254 -0.93 -6.55 9.22
N ALA A 255 -1.99 -6.04 8.59
CA ALA A 255 -3.29 -5.89 9.24
C ALA A 255 -3.92 -7.24 9.66
N LEU A 256 -3.79 -8.29 8.84
CA LEU A 256 -4.19 -9.64 9.22
C LEU A 256 -3.42 -10.15 10.44
N PHE A 257 -2.12 -9.88 10.50
CA PHE A 257 -1.29 -10.27 11.64
C PHE A 257 -1.60 -9.50 12.93
N LEU A 258 -1.69 -8.16 12.86
CA LEU A 258 -1.93 -7.29 14.02
C LEU A 258 -3.24 -7.62 14.73
N SER A 259 -4.29 -7.88 13.95
CA SER A 259 -5.63 -8.24 14.47
C SER A 259 -5.64 -9.57 15.24
N LEU A 260 -4.72 -10.50 14.94
CA LEU A 260 -4.55 -11.74 15.72
C LEU A 260 -3.91 -11.53 17.09
N ARG A 261 -3.19 -10.42 17.29
CA ARG A 261 -2.27 -10.27 18.41
C ARG A 261 -2.59 -9.13 19.37
N LYS A 262 -3.60 -8.29 19.09
CA LYS A 262 -4.18 -7.27 20.00
C LYS A 262 -3.15 -6.52 20.88
N ARG A 263 -1.96 -6.25 20.34
CA ARG A 263 -0.88 -5.47 20.97
C ARG A 263 -0.18 -4.64 19.90
N GLY A 264 0.54 -3.60 20.33
CA GLY A 264 1.43 -2.86 19.44
C GLY A 264 2.63 -3.71 19.01
N PHE A 265 3.13 -3.43 17.81
CA PHE A 265 4.30 -4.08 17.22
C PHE A 265 5.32 -3.05 16.74
N SER A 266 6.60 -3.34 16.92
CA SER A 266 7.67 -2.56 16.29
C SER A 266 7.87 -2.99 14.83
N LYS A 267 8.56 -2.14 14.06
CA LYS A 267 8.99 -2.47 12.69
C LYS A 267 9.78 -3.78 12.67
N GLU A 268 10.71 -3.95 13.61
CA GLU A 268 11.60 -5.10 13.68
C GLU A 268 10.84 -6.40 13.97
N GLU A 269 9.80 -6.36 14.83
CA GLU A 269 8.95 -7.52 15.08
C GLU A 269 8.16 -7.94 13.84
N ILE A 270 7.68 -6.96 13.05
CA ILE A 270 6.96 -7.23 11.80
C ILE A 270 7.89 -7.76 10.71
N ILE A 271 9.09 -7.19 10.58
CA ILE A 271 10.11 -7.74 9.68
C ILE A 271 10.41 -9.18 10.06
N HIS A 272 10.66 -9.46 11.34
CA HIS A 272 10.94 -10.82 11.78
C HIS A 272 9.80 -11.78 11.45
N GLU A 273 8.56 -11.44 11.80
CA GLU A 273 7.39 -12.27 11.51
C GLU A 273 7.21 -12.51 10.00
N PHE A 274 7.38 -11.48 9.18
CA PHE A 274 7.27 -11.61 7.73
C PHE A 274 8.39 -12.47 7.17
N SER A 275 9.63 -12.32 7.63
CA SER A 275 10.78 -13.12 7.19
C SER A 275 10.62 -14.61 7.51
N GLU A 276 10.09 -14.96 8.68
CA GLU A 276 9.87 -16.37 9.07
C GLU A 276 8.86 -17.08 8.14
N ASN A 277 7.91 -16.34 7.58
CA ASN A 277 6.86 -16.87 6.71
C ASN A 277 7.10 -16.59 5.22
N ALA A 278 8.06 -15.71 4.91
CA ALA A 278 8.38 -15.29 3.56
C ALA A 278 8.79 -16.49 2.72
N MET A 279 8.47 -16.41 1.43
CA MET A 279 8.93 -17.40 0.47
C MET A 279 10.32 -16.93 -0.01
N PRO A 280 11.42 -17.66 0.31
CA PRO A 280 12.80 -17.16 0.19
C PRO A 280 13.22 -16.91 -1.25
N LEU A 281 14.01 -15.87 -1.52
CA LEU A 281 14.39 -15.49 -2.88
C LEU A 281 15.02 -16.66 -3.67
N GLU A 282 15.79 -17.54 -3.03
CA GLU A 282 16.44 -18.69 -3.66
C GLU A 282 15.49 -19.85 -4.04
N ASP A 283 14.19 -19.76 -3.74
CA ASP A 283 13.23 -20.79 -4.12
C ASP A 283 13.19 -20.95 -5.65
N PRO A 284 13.32 -22.18 -6.18
CA PRO A 284 13.47 -22.44 -7.61
C PRO A 284 12.25 -22.02 -8.46
N ARG A 285 11.14 -21.66 -7.82
CA ARG A 285 9.98 -21.06 -8.49
C ARG A 285 10.23 -19.62 -8.95
N TYR A 286 11.32 -18.98 -8.52
CA TYR A 286 11.63 -17.58 -8.79
C TYR A 286 12.76 -17.35 -9.79
N LYS A 287 12.73 -16.21 -10.49
CA LYS A 287 13.79 -15.76 -11.44
C LYS A 287 13.98 -14.24 -11.36
N GLY A 288 15.18 -13.76 -11.73
CA GLY A 288 15.46 -12.33 -11.98
C GLY A 288 16.01 -11.52 -10.81
N GLN A 289 16.77 -12.14 -9.89
CA GLN A 289 17.08 -11.58 -8.57
C GLN A 289 18.52 -11.10 -8.36
N GLU A 290 19.35 -11.10 -9.41
CA GLU A 290 20.80 -10.85 -9.27
C GLU A 290 21.16 -9.51 -8.59
N ASN A 291 20.20 -8.60 -8.45
CA ASN A 291 20.36 -7.27 -7.83
C ASN A 291 19.43 -7.00 -6.62
N TYR A 292 18.70 -7.99 -6.09
CA TYR A 292 17.70 -7.76 -5.02
C TYR A 292 18.11 -8.44 -3.70
N GLU A 293 18.21 -7.64 -2.63
CA GLU A 293 18.63 -8.09 -1.29
C GLU A 293 17.47 -8.11 -0.27
N ALA A 294 16.25 -8.39 -0.74
CA ALA A 294 15.06 -8.42 0.13
C ALA A 294 15.01 -9.68 1.00
N ASN A 295 14.26 -9.62 2.11
CA ASN A 295 14.01 -10.77 2.99
C ASN A 295 13.10 -11.86 2.37
N GLY A 296 12.64 -11.67 1.13
CA GLY A 296 11.77 -12.61 0.41
C GLY A 296 10.45 -12.00 -0.04
N ILE A 297 9.56 -12.86 -0.53
CA ILE A 297 8.20 -12.48 -0.93
C ILE A 297 7.24 -12.72 0.25
N ILE A 298 6.48 -11.70 0.62
CA ILE A 298 5.50 -11.77 1.73
C ILE A 298 4.46 -12.85 1.43
N CYS A 299 4.32 -13.79 2.36
CA CYS A 299 3.32 -14.85 2.30
C CYS A 299 2.69 -15.03 3.70
N PRO A 300 1.45 -14.57 3.92
CA PRO A 300 0.79 -14.73 5.21
C PRO A 300 0.34 -16.19 5.38
N LYS A 301 1.16 -17.01 6.05
CA LYS A 301 0.84 -18.39 6.43
C LYS A 301 0.49 -18.43 7.91
N TYR A 302 -0.72 -18.04 8.27
CA TYR A 302 -1.22 -18.09 9.65
C TYR A 302 -2.22 -19.24 9.84
#